data_AF-T2M7N7-F1
#
_entry.id   AF-T2M7N7-F1
#
_cell.length_a   1.000
_cell.length_b   1.000
_cell.length_c   1.000
_cell.angle_alpha   90.00
_cell.angle_beta   90.00
_cell.angle_gamma   90.00
#
_symmetry.space_group_name_H-M   'P 1'
#
loop_
_entity.id
_entity.type
_entity.pdbx_description
1 polymer ?
#
loop_
_entity_poly.entity_id
_entity_poly.type
_entity_poly.pdbx_seq_one_letter_code
_entity_poly.pdbx_strand_id
1 'polypeptide(L)'
;MLYELFTIILGLFVLFICRVKFLLLKTSKKNVNVAKQSCRIMIIIGSGGHTAEMMRLVNSLSNKYYPRVYVLAESDKQSLNKITEYEQIKFNKEPNFERIYRSREVNQSWFLTLFTSLFGCFQAFFILLKHKPDLVLCNGPGTCVPLCFVAFLLKV
;
A
#
# COMPACT_ATOMS: atom_id res chain seq x y z
N MET A 1 -35.48 -3.62 10.51
CA MET A 1 -34.16 -3.06 10.86
C MET A 1 -33.07 -4.12 11.10
N LEU A 2 -33.11 -4.93 12.18
CA LEU A 2 -32.00 -5.86 12.47
C LEU A 2 -31.84 -6.97 11.42
N TYR A 3 -32.96 -7.53 10.94
CA TYR A 3 -32.98 -8.51 9.86
C TYR A 3 -32.48 -7.93 8.53
N GLU A 4 -32.95 -6.73 8.17
CA GLU A 4 -32.48 -6.04 6.95
C GLU A 4 -30.99 -5.77 7.00
N LEU A 5 -30.48 -5.26 8.14
CA LEU A 5 -29.05 -5.07 8.35
C LEU A 5 -28.28 -6.39 8.21
N PHE A 6 -28.77 -7.46 8.82
CA PHE A 6 -28.18 -8.79 8.70
C PHE A 6 -28.13 -9.28 7.25
N THR A 7 -29.22 -9.14 6.49
CA THR A 7 -29.27 -9.53 5.07
C THR A 7 -28.31 -8.71 4.21
N ILE A 8 -28.18 -7.41 4.45
CA ILE A 8 -27.23 -6.54 3.75
C ILE A 8 -25.79 -6.97 4.06
N ILE A 9 -25.46 -7.20 5.33
CA ILE A 9 -24.12 -7.64 5.75
C ILE A 9 -23.77 -8.99 5.11
N LEU A 10 -24.71 -9.94 5.13
CA LEU A 10 -24.53 -11.25 4.52
C LEU A 10 -24.32 -11.14 3.00
N GLY A 11 -25.12 -10.31 2.32
CA GLY A 11 -24.98 -10.04 0.89
C GLY A 11 -23.61 -9.45 0.53
N LEU A 12 -23.16 -8.43 1.28
CA LEU A 12 -21.83 -7.83 1.10
C LEU A 12 -20.71 -8.84 1.36
N PHE A 13 -20.86 -9.70 2.36
CA PHE A 13 -19.89 -10.76 2.67
C PHE A 13 -19.79 -11.78 1.52
N VAL A 14 -20.93 -12.22 0.98
CA VAL A 14 -20.96 -13.13 -0.18
C VAL A 14 -20.30 -12.47 -1.40
N LEU A 15 -20.62 -11.20 -1.69
CA LEU A 15 -20.00 -10.45 -2.79
C LEU A 15 -18.49 -10.32 -2.61
N PHE A 16 -18.02 -10.06 -1.38
CA PHE A 16 -16.60 -10.02 -1.05
C PHE A 16 -15.90 -11.36 -1.32
N ILE A 17 -16.47 -12.48 -0.87
CA ILE A 17 -15.92 -13.83 -1.12
C ILE A 17 -15.91 -14.15 -2.62
N CYS A 18 -16.99 -13.85 -3.34
CA CYS A 18 -17.05 -14.01 -4.79
C CYS A 18 -15.97 -13.19 -5.51
N ARG A 19 -15.74 -11.94 -5.09
CA ARG A 19 -14.70 -11.07 -5.63
C ARG A 19 -13.30 -11.63 -5.38
N VAL A 20 -13.02 -12.09 -4.15
CA VAL A 20 -11.72 -12.72 -3.82
C VAL A 20 -11.49 -13.97 -4.66
N LYS A 21 -12.47 -14.88 -4.72
CA LYS A 21 -12.37 -16.09 -5.56
C LYS A 21 -12.16 -15.75 -7.02
N PHE A 22 -12.92 -14.79 -7.56
CA PHE A 22 -12.75 -14.32 -8.94
C PHE A 22 -11.34 -13.82 -9.20
N LEU A 23 -10.74 -13.05 -8.28
CA LEU A 23 -9.38 -12.55 -8.42
C LEU A 23 -8.32 -13.65 -8.31
N LEU A 24 -8.50 -14.62 -7.41
CA LEU A 24 -7.60 -15.77 -7.27
C LEU A 24 -7.62 -16.68 -8.50
N LEU A 25 -8.82 -16.97 -9.02
CA LEU A 25 -9.01 -17.81 -10.20
C LEU A 25 -8.58 -17.10 -11.49
N LYS A 26 -8.79 -15.79 -11.57
CA LYS A 26 -8.35 -14.97 -12.69
C LYS A 26 -6.90 -14.54 -12.44
N THR A 27 -5.96 -15.47 -12.56
CA THR A 27 -4.54 -15.15 -12.70
C THR A 27 -4.38 -14.32 -13.97
N SER A 28 -4.45 -13.01 -13.81
CA SER A 28 -4.47 -12.06 -14.92
C SER A 28 -3.07 -12.08 -15.56
N LYS A 29 -2.91 -12.74 -16.72
CA LYS A 29 -1.88 -12.31 -17.68
C LYS A 29 -2.22 -10.87 -18.03
N LYS A 30 -1.57 -9.90 -17.38
CA LYS A 30 -1.68 -8.50 -17.78
C LYS A 30 -1.10 -8.49 -19.20
N ASN A 31 -1.90 -8.11 -20.20
CA ASN A 31 -1.34 -7.73 -21.48
C ASN A 31 -0.35 -6.60 -21.16
N VAL A 32 0.94 -6.90 -21.23
CA VAL A 32 1.98 -5.91 -21.09
C VAL A 32 1.90 -5.10 -22.39
N ASN A 33 0.98 -4.14 -22.42
CA ASN A 33 1.01 -3.10 -23.43
C ASN A 33 2.27 -2.28 -23.13
N VAL A 34 3.37 -2.71 -23.75
CA VAL A 34 4.64 -2.00 -23.71
C VAL A 34 4.46 -0.71 -24.49
N ALA A 35 4.20 0.38 -23.77
CA ALA A 35 4.76 1.72 -23.98
C ALA A 35 4.17 2.74 -22.99
N LYS A 36 4.05 2.41 -21.69
CA LYS A 36 3.93 3.49 -20.69
C LYS A 36 5.31 4.14 -20.56
N GLN A 37 5.43 5.39 -20.99
CA GLN A 37 6.66 6.18 -20.83
C GLN A 37 6.99 6.40 -19.36
N SER A 38 5.97 6.41 -18.49
CA SER A 38 6.11 6.53 -17.04
C SER A 38 5.17 5.56 -16.29
N CYS A 39 5.64 5.06 -15.15
CA CYS A 39 4.99 4.13 -14.24
C CYS A 39 4.85 4.82 -12.89
N ARG A 40 3.59 5.05 -12.47
CA ARG A 40 3.30 5.61 -11.15
C ARG A 40 3.55 4.56 -10.10
N ILE A 41 4.45 4.83 -9.16
CA ILE A 41 4.82 3.83 -8.15
C ILE A 41 4.42 4.28 -6.76
N MET A 42 3.94 3.32 -5.98
CA MET A 42 3.73 3.46 -4.54
C MET A 42 4.79 2.65 -3.83
N ILE A 43 5.58 3.29 -2.97
CA ILE A 43 6.69 2.70 -2.26
C ILE A 43 6.32 2.64 -0.78
N ILE A 44 6.21 1.43 -0.23
CA ILE A 44 5.90 1.21 1.17
C ILE A 44 7.21 1.15 1.94
N ILE A 45 7.38 2.07 2.88
CA ILE A 45 8.61 2.23 3.65
C ILE A 45 8.42 1.61 5.04
N GLY A 46 9.29 0.65 5.36
CA GLY A 46 9.50 0.19 6.72
C GLY A 46 10.51 1.06 7.45
N SER A 47 10.49 1.06 8.78
CA SER A 47 11.47 1.78 9.61
C SER A 47 12.78 1.01 9.76
N GLY A 48 13.91 1.70 9.88
CA GLY A 48 15.22 1.11 10.20
C GLY A 48 15.88 0.42 9.00
N GLY A 49 16.29 -0.84 9.16
CA GLY A 49 16.95 -1.62 8.10
C GLY A 49 16.13 -1.75 6.81
N HIS A 50 14.81 -1.91 6.95
CA HIS A 50 13.89 -1.95 5.82
C HIS A 50 13.89 -0.67 4.98
N THR A 51 14.08 0.50 5.61
CA THR A 51 14.22 1.76 4.88
C THR A 51 15.45 1.71 3.99
N ALA A 52 16.58 1.24 4.53
CA ALA A 52 17.85 1.19 3.80
C ALA A 52 17.78 0.24 2.60
N GLU A 53 17.19 -0.94 2.79
CA GLU A 53 16.94 -1.90 1.70
C GLU A 53 16.06 -1.30 0.61
N MET A 54 14.94 -0.67 0.98
CA MET A 54 14.02 -0.08 0.03
C MET A 54 14.69 1.08 -0.73
N MET A 55 15.44 1.94 -0.05
CA MET A 55 16.13 3.05 -0.71
C MET A 55 17.24 2.58 -1.65
N ARG A 56 17.93 1.47 -1.35
CA ARG A 56 18.88 0.85 -2.30
C ARG A 56 18.17 0.40 -3.58
N LEU A 57 17.00 -0.21 -3.46
CA LEU A 57 16.18 -0.58 -4.61
C LEU A 57 15.66 0.64 -5.38
N VAL A 58 15.12 1.65 -4.68
CA VAL A 58 14.64 2.89 -5.29
C VAL A 58 15.77 3.62 -6.04
N ASN A 59 17.00 3.53 -5.53
CA ASN A 59 18.14 4.16 -6.17
C ASN A 59 18.54 3.54 -7.52
N SER A 60 18.27 2.24 -7.72
CA SER A 60 18.52 1.57 -9.00
C SER A 60 17.37 1.72 -10.00
N LEU A 61 16.23 2.27 -9.59
CA LEU A 61 15.10 2.51 -10.49
C LEU A 61 15.39 3.66 -11.46
N SER A 62 15.05 3.44 -12.74
CA SER A 62 15.09 4.47 -13.77
C SER A 62 14.05 5.57 -13.54
N ASN A 63 14.21 6.72 -14.22
CA ASN A 63 13.28 7.84 -14.16
C ASN A 63 11.87 7.53 -14.69
N LYS A 64 11.69 6.41 -15.40
CA LYS A 64 10.38 5.93 -15.83
C LYS A 64 9.47 5.60 -14.64
N TYR A 65 10.03 5.29 -13.47
CA TYR A 65 9.24 5.00 -12.26
C TYR A 65 8.93 6.28 -11.49
N TYR A 66 8.15 7.17 -12.11
CA TYR A 66 7.70 8.45 -11.57
C TYR A 66 6.29 8.77 -12.09
N PRO A 67 5.43 9.48 -11.34
CA PRO A 67 5.58 9.95 -9.97
C PRO A 67 5.64 8.83 -8.93
N ARG A 68 6.25 9.17 -7.79
CA ARG A 68 6.45 8.29 -6.64
C ARG A 68 5.62 8.79 -5.48
N VAL A 69 4.91 7.89 -4.82
CA VAL A 69 4.28 8.15 -3.52
C VAL A 69 4.88 7.22 -2.48
N TYR A 70 5.31 7.79 -1.36
CA TYR A 70 5.94 7.07 -0.27
C TYR A 70 4.94 6.90 0.86
N VAL A 71 4.65 5.65 1.24
CA VAL A 71 3.73 5.35 2.33
C VAL A 71 4.53 4.91 3.54
N LEU A 72 4.40 5.62 4.65
CA LEU A 72 5.14 5.37 5.89
C LEU A 72 4.20 5.06 7.04
N ALA A 73 4.69 4.31 8.02
CA ALA A 73 4.02 4.22 9.31
C ALA A 73 3.92 5.61 9.96
N GLU A 74 2.84 5.89 10.68
CA GLU A 74 2.64 7.13 11.45
C GLU A 74 3.82 7.43 12.38
N SER A 75 4.38 6.37 13.00
CA SER A 75 5.49 6.45 13.95
C SER A 75 6.86 6.71 13.31
N ASP A 76 7.00 6.62 11.98
CA ASP A 76 8.31 6.66 11.32
C ASP A 76 8.69 8.06 10.84
N LYS A 77 9.38 8.81 11.71
CA LYS A 77 9.89 10.16 11.41
C LYS A 77 11.27 10.14 10.73
N GLN A 78 12.10 9.14 11.02
CA GLN A 78 13.49 9.09 10.55
C GLN A 78 13.58 8.82 9.05
N SER A 79 12.72 7.94 8.55
CA SER A 79 12.69 7.61 7.12
C SER A 79 12.25 8.78 6.25
N LEU A 80 11.40 9.67 6.77
CA LEU A 80 10.91 10.83 6.04
C LEU A 80 12.06 11.75 5.60
N ASN A 81 12.95 12.12 6.52
CA ASN A 81 14.07 13.01 6.21
C ASN A 81 14.99 12.43 5.13
N LYS A 82 15.31 11.12 5.22
CA LYS A 82 16.16 10.43 4.25
C LYS A 82 15.56 10.41 2.84
N ILE A 83 14.25 10.22 2.73
CA ILE A 83 13.55 10.19 1.44
C ILE A 83 13.45 11.60 0.86
N THR A 84 13.16 12.60 1.69
CA THR A 84 13.11 14.00 1.26
C THR A 84 14.45 14.45 0.70
N GLU A 85 15.54 14.20 1.43
CA GLU A 85 16.89 14.51 0.96
C GLU A 85 17.21 13.81 -0.37
N TYR A 86 16.86 12.53 -0.48
CA TYR A 86 17.07 11.76 -1.71
C TYR A 86 16.30 12.32 -2.93
N GLU A 87 15.01 12.62 -2.79
CA GLU A 87 14.19 13.14 -3.90
C GLU A 87 14.61 14.56 -4.29
N GLN A 88 15.02 15.37 -3.31
CA GLN A 88 15.56 16.72 -3.57
C GLN A 88 16.89 16.64 -4.33
N ILE A 89 17.84 15.82 -3.89
CA ILE A 89 19.15 15.69 -4.56
C ILE A 89 19.00 15.12 -5.98
N LYS A 90 18.18 14.08 -6.16
CA LYS A 90 18.13 13.34 -7.43
C LYS A 90 17.16 13.95 -8.45
N PHE A 91 16.10 14.61 -8.00
CA PHE A 91 15.03 15.10 -8.87
C PHE A 91 14.67 16.57 -8.65
N ASN A 92 15.22 17.23 -7.62
CA ASN A 92 14.85 18.60 -7.22
C ASN A 92 13.34 18.75 -7.01
N LYS A 93 12.73 17.77 -6.34
CA LYS A 93 11.28 17.70 -6.10
C LYS A 93 10.98 17.33 -4.66
N GLU A 94 9.85 17.83 -4.17
CA GLU A 94 9.30 17.36 -2.91
C GLU A 94 8.65 15.97 -3.07
N PRO A 95 8.96 15.01 -2.19
CA PRO A 95 8.30 13.70 -2.18
C PRO A 95 6.83 13.81 -1.79
N ASN A 96 5.99 13.01 -2.46
CA ASN A 96 4.61 12.79 -2.02
C ASN A 96 4.59 11.74 -0.92
N PHE A 97 4.08 12.10 0.25
CA PHE A 97 3.97 11.20 1.40
C PHE A 97 2.52 10.87 1.73
N GLU A 98 2.29 9.64 2.16
CA GLU A 98 1.07 9.19 2.83
C GLU A 98 1.44 8.49 4.13
N ARG A 99 0.58 8.63 5.13
CA ARG A 99 0.74 7.95 6.42
C ARG A 99 -0.30 6.86 6.59
N ILE A 100 0.10 5.78 7.23
CA ILE A 100 -0.78 4.66 7.54
C ILE A 100 -0.45 4.09 8.91
N TYR A 101 -1.46 3.60 9.61
CA TYR A 101 -1.26 2.89 10.87
C TYR A 101 -0.65 1.52 10.62
N ARG A 102 0.20 1.08 11.56
CA ARG A 102 0.69 -0.29 11.55
C ARG A 102 -0.45 -1.24 11.86
N SER A 103 -0.49 -2.38 11.17
CA SER A 103 -1.43 -3.45 11.47
C SER A 103 -1.30 -3.94 12.91
N ARG A 104 -0.06 -3.96 13.42
CA ARG A 104 0.27 -4.31 14.81
C ARG A 104 1.38 -3.41 15.33
N GLU A 105 1.14 -2.76 16.46
CA GLU A 105 2.19 -2.06 17.20
C GLU A 105 2.95 -3.02 18.12
N VAL A 106 4.20 -2.65 18.44
CA VAL A 106 5.02 -3.41 19.40
C VAL A 106 4.30 -3.39 20.75
N ASN A 107 4.21 -4.55 21.41
CA ASN A 107 3.48 -4.76 22.67
C ASN A 107 1.95 -4.63 22.61
N GLN A 108 1.35 -4.52 21.42
CA GLN A 108 -0.10 -4.59 21.29
C GLN A 108 -0.63 -6.00 21.57
N SER A 109 -1.78 -6.12 22.23
CA SER A 109 -2.45 -7.41 22.38
C SER A 109 -2.94 -7.94 21.04
N TRP A 110 -2.99 -9.28 20.91
CA TRP A 110 -3.39 -9.93 19.66
C TRP A 110 -4.84 -9.60 19.26
N PHE A 111 -5.74 -9.44 20.23
CA PHE A 111 -7.13 -9.09 19.95
C PHE A 111 -7.26 -7.69 19.35
N LEU A 112 -6.51 -6.71 19.86
CA LEU A 112 -6.55 -5.34 19.32
C LEU A 112 -5.95 -5.26 17.91
N THR A 113 -5.08 -6.19 17.52
CA THR A 113 -4.49 -6.26 16.17
C THR A 113 -5.56 -6.38 15.08
N LEU A 114 -6.71 -7.03 15.36
CA LEU A 114 -7.81 -7.12 14.40
C LEU A 114 -8.35 -5.72 14.04
N PHE A 115 -8.59 -4.88 15.04
CA PHE A 115 -9.13 -3.54 14.84
C PHE A 115 -8.12 -2.61 14.16
N THR A 116 -6.84 -2.63 14.57
CA THR A 116 -5.81 -1.81 13.93
C THR A 116 -5.54 -2.26 12.50
N SER A 117 -5.62 -3.55 12.21
CA SER A 117 -5.50 -4.06 10.83
C SER A 117 -6.67 -3.62 9.95
N LEU A 118 -7.90 -3.69 10.45
CA LEU A 118 -9.08 -3.20 9.73
C LEU A 118 -9.00 -1.70 9.46
N PHE A 119 -8.55 -0.93 10.45
CA PHE A 119 -8.34 0.51 10.29
C PHE A 119 -7.24 0.82 9.25
N GLY A 120 -6.15 0.06 9.26
CA GLY A 120 -5.13 0.13 8.22
C GLY A 120 -5.69 -0.18 6.83
N CYS A 121 -6.57 -1.18 6.69
CA CYS A 121 -7.23 -1.49 5.41
C CYS A 121 -8.14 -0.35 4.94
N PHE A 122 -8.87 0.29 5.86
CA PHE A 122 -9.69 1.45 5.55
C PHE A 122 -8.84 2.62 5.03
N GLN A 123 -7.72 2.93 5.69
CA GLN A 123 -6.78 3.96 5.21
C GLN A 123 -6.16 3.60 3.85
N ALA A 124 -5.70 2.36 3.71
CA ALA A 124 -5.14 1.84 2.46
C ALA A 124 -6.12 1.98 1.29
N PHE A 125 -7.41 1.77 1.52
CA PHE A 125 -8.45 1.96 0.52
C PHE A 125 -8.49 3.38 -0.03
N PHE A 126 -8.51 4.41 0.81
CA PHE A 126 -8.49 5.79 0.34
C PHE A 126 -7.16 6.17 -0.32
N ILE A 127 -6.03 5.72 0.23
CA ILE A 127 -4.70 5.97 -0.34
C ILE A 127 -4.60 5.40 -1.76
N LEU A 128 -5.05 4.17 -1.98
CA LEU A 128 -5.01 3.52 -3.29
C LEU A 128 -6.00 4.13 -4.28
N LEU A 129 -7.20 4.54 -3.83
CA LEU A 129 -8.15 5.26 -4.69
C LEU A 129 -7.65 6.64 -5.09
N LYS A 130 -6.92 7.34 -4.20
CA LYS A 130 -6.33 8.65 -4.46
C LYS A 130 -5.20 8.57 -5.48
N HIS A 131 -4.24 7.68 -5.27
CA HIS A 131 -3.00 7.65 -6.07
C HIS A 131 -3.06 6.72 -7.29
N LYS A 132 -3.89 5.67 -7.26
CA LYS A 132 -4.04 4.66 -8.33
C LYS A 132 -2.69 4.24 -8.94
N PRO A 133 -1.77 3.70 -8.11
CA PRO A 133 -0.44 3.33 -8.58
C PRO A 133 -0.51 2.25 -9.66
N ASP A 134 0.49 2.23 -10.54
CA ASP A 134 0.67 1.17 -11.54
C ASP A 134 1.52 0.01 -11.00
N LEU A 135 2.29 0.27 -9.94
CA LEU A 135 3.18 -0.65 -9.25
C LEU A 135 3.24 -0.30 -7.76
N VAL A 136 3.07 -1.30 -6.89
CA VAL A 136 3.29 -1.20 -5.44
C VAL A 136 4.58 -1.93 -5.09
N LEU A 137 5.53 -1.24 -4.48
CA LEU A 137 6.79 -1.78 -3.98
C LEU A 137 6.73 -1.96 -2.47
N CYS A 138 6.95 -3.19 -2.00
CA CYS A 138 7.02 -3.52 -0.58
C CYS A 138 8.17 -4.51 -0.33
N ASN A 139 8.91 -4.32 0.76
CA ASN A 139 9.95 -5.24 1.24
C ASN A 139 9.60 -5.89 2.58
N GLY A 140 8.31 -6.11 2.84
CA GLY A 140 7.83 -6.94 3.96
C GLY A 140 7.64 -6.31 5.36
N PRO A 141 7.58 -4.98 5.59
CA PRO A 141 7.18 -4.49 6.92
C PRO A 141 5.70 -4.83 7.16
N GLY A 142 5.31 -5.10 8.42
CA GLY A 142 3.89 -5.40 8.74
C GLY A 142 2.90 -4.33 8.25
N THR A 143 3.34 -3.08 8.12
CA THR A 143 2.61 -1.95 7.54
C THR A 143 2.20 -2.15 6.07
N CYS A 144 2.85 -3.05 5.32
CA CYS A 144 2.51 -3.26 3.91
C CYS A 144 1.28 -4.14 3.71
N VAL A 145 0.90 -4.95 4.69
CA VAL A 145 -0.17 -5.95 4.54
C VAL A 145 -1.49 -5.31 4.13
N PRO A 146 -1.98 -4.22 4.77
CA PRO A 146 -3.23 -3.57 4.37
C PRO A 146 -3.18 -3.02 2.94
N LEU A 147 -2.07 -2.39 2.55
CA LEU A 147 -1.90 -1.82 1.21
C LEU A 147 -1.87 -2.91 0.14
N CYS A 148 -1.10 -3.97 0.35
CA CYS A 148 -1.03 -5.09 -0.61
C CYS A 148 -2.38 -5.81 -0.72
N PHE A 149 -3.06 -6.03 0.39
CA PHE A 149 -4.37 -6.67 0.41
C PHE A 149 -5.43 -5.84 -0.32
N VAL A 150 -5.50 -4.54 -0.05
CA VAL A 150 -6.46 -3.67 -0.71
C VAL A 150 -6.11 -3.45 -2.18
N ALA A 151 -4.82 -3.36 -2.53
CA ALA A 151 -4.37 -3.28 -3.91
C ALA A 151 -4.81 -4.51 -4.71
N PHE A 152 -4.68 -5.71 -4.12
CA PHE A 152 -5.19 -6.95 -4.70
C PHE A 152 -6.71 -6.90 -4.95
N LEU A 153 -7.50 -6.48 -3.95
CA LEU A 153 -8.96 -6.40 -4.08
C LEU A 153 -9.41 -5.40 -5.16
N LEU A 154 -8.75 -4.24 -5.22
CA LEU A 154 -9.02 -3.18 -6.18
C LEU A 154 -8.43 -3.47 -7.56
N LYS A 155 -7.47 -4.40 -7.67
CA LYS A 155 -6.71 -4.70 -8.87
C LYS A 155 -5.97 -3.46 -9.41
N VAL A 156 -5.32 -2.74 -8.51
CA VAL A 156 -4.40 -1.62 -8.80
C VAL A 156 -2.96 -2.07 -8.72
#